data_AF-A0A956S9K8-F1
#
_entry.id   AF-A0A956S9K8-F1
#
_cell.length_a   1.000
_cell.length_b   1.000
_cell.length_c   1.000
_cell.angle_alpha   90.00
_cell.angle_beta   90.00
_cell.angle_gamma   90.00
#
_symmetry.space_group_name_H-M   'P 1'
#
loop_
_entity.id
_entity.type
_entity.pdbx_description
1 polymer ?
#
loop_
_entity_poly.entity_id
_entity_poly.type
_entity_poly.pdbx_seq_one_letter_code
_entity_poly.pdbx_strand_id
1 'polypeptide(L)'
;MHLAVGFGIGDELVAARLAGEAFRGLGRKGRFLTRALTPDPDSNVVLGALTRTLDTLLKGWTDAQWEAISHRDRGRTLQQIGSELGIAYQNVSKRLIAARYGLYREVLEAASLVFVRAGTV
;
A
#
# COMPACT_ATOMS: atom_id res chain seq x y z
N MET A 1 -1.90 12.45 -5.92
CA MET A 1 -1.91 11.25 -6.78
C MET A 1 -3.01 10.32 -6.28
N HIS A 2 -3.88 9.82 -7.16
CA HIS A 2 -4.89 8.81 -6.81
C HIS A 2 -4.62 7.53 -7.60
N LEU A 3 -4.81 6.37 -6.97
CA LEU A 3 -4.58 5.05 -7.56
C LEU A 3 -5.85 4.19 -7.47
N ALA A 4 -6.31 3.71 -8.62
CA ALA A 4 -7.41 2.75 -8.71
C ALA A 4 -6.90 1.48 -9.37
N VAL A 5 -7.21 0.32 -8.77
CA VAL A 5 -6.82 -0.98 -9.31
C VAL A 5 -8.04 -1.90 -9.32
N GLY A 6 -8.25 -2.58 -10.45
CA GLY A 6 -9.26 -3.63 -10.58
C GLY A 6 -8.59 -4.95 -10.95
N PHE A 7 -9.04 -6.03 -10.32
CA PHE A 7 -8.52 -7.38 -10.57
C PHE A 7 -9.63 -8.28 -11.11
N GLY A 8 -9.34 -9.03 -12.18
CA GLY A 8 -10.22 -10.06 -12.75
C GLY A 8 -9.40 -11.28 -13.14
N ILE A 9 -9.89 -12.48 -12.82
CA ILE A 9 -9.24 -13.74 -13.21
C ILE A 9 -9.60 -14.04 -14.67
N GLY A 10 -8.61 -14.17 -15.55
CA GLY A 10 -8.79 -14.67 -16.91
C GLY A 10 -9.64 -13.80 -17.85
N ASP A 11 -10.15 -12.66 -17.38
CA ASP A 11 -11.04 -11.77 -18.12
C ASP A 11 -10.59 -10.31 -17.95
N GLU A 12 -9.93 -9.79 -18.98
CA GLU A 12 -9.46 -8.40 -19.05
C GLU A 12 -10.62 -7.39 -18.99
N LEU A 13 -11.81 -7.77 -19.48
CA LEU A 13 -13.00 -6.91 -19.45
C LEU A 13 -13.52 -6.75 -18.03
N VAL A 14 -13.49 -7.81 -17.22
CA VAL A 14 -13.84 -7.76 -15.80
C VAL A 14 -12.84 -6.89 -15.03
N ALA A 15 -11.55 -7.08 -15.26
CA ALA A 15 -10.51 -6.26 -14.63
C ALA A 15 -10.66 -4.77 -14.99
N ALA A 16 -10.89 -4.46 -16.27
CA ALA A 16 -11.10 -3.09 -16.75
C ALA A 16 -12.37 -2.45 -16.15
N ARG A 17 -13.48 -3.21 -16.07
CA ARG A 17 -14.72 -2.75 -15.43
C ARG A 17 -14.47 -2.38 -13.97
N LEU A 18 -13.83 -3.28 -13.22
CA LEU A 18 -13.53 -3.08 -11.80
C LEU A 18 -12.56 -1.91 -11.59
N ALA A 19 -11.57 -1.73 -12.45
CA ALA A 19 -10.67 -0.58 -12.39
C ALA A 19 -11.44 0.74 -12.61
N GLY A 20 -12.36 0.77 -13.58
CA GLY A 20 -13.24 1.91 -13.81
C GLY A 20 -14.17 2.21 -12.64
N GLU A 21 -14.72 1.18 -11.99
CA GLU A 21 -15.52 1.31 -10.78
C GLU A 21 -14.70 1.82 -9.59
N ALA A 22 -13.50 1.27 -9.38
CA ALA A 22 -12.58 1.73 -8.37
C ALA A 22 -12.24 3.21 -8.59
N PHE A 23 -11.97 3.61 -9.84
CA PHE A 23 -11.65 4.98 -10.20
C PHE A 23 -12.82 5.93 -9.94
N ARG A 24 -14.04 5.58 -10.35
CA ARG A 24 -15.25 6.36 -10.02
C ARG A 24 -15.52 6.47 -8.52
N GLY A 25 -15.03 5.50 -7.75
CA GLY A 25 -15.09 5.49 -6.29
C GLY A 25 -14.06 6.40 -5.62
N LEU A 26 -13.02 6.84 -6.32
CA LEU A 26 -12.06 7.83 -5.83
C LEU A 26 -12.69 9.23 -5.86
N GLY A 27 -12.29 10.11 -4.94
CA GLY A 27 -12.68 11.52 -4.97
C GLY A 27 -14.08 11.90 -4.46
N ARG A 28 -15.06 10.98 -4.33
CA ARG A 28 -16.43 11.35 -3.89
C ARG A 28 -16.56 11.97 -2.48
N LYS A 29 -15.53 11.88 -1.62
CA LYS A 29 -15.47 12.53 -0.29
C LYS A 29 -14.05 12.96 0.15
N GLY A 30 -13.10 13.14 -0.78
CA GLY A 30 -11.72 13.55 -0.46
C GLY A 30 -10.90 12.62 0.48
N ARG A 31 -11.43 11.45 0.84
CA ARG A 31 -10.85 10.58 1.87
C ARG A 31 -9.97 9.45 1.36
N PHE A 32 -10.11 9.07 0.09
CA PHE A 32 -9.44 7.88 -0.47
C PHE A 32 -8.46 8.30 -1.55
N LEU A 33 -7.18 8.00 -1.37
CA LEU A 33 -6.17 8.09 -2.42
C LEU A 33 -6.08 6.77 -3.18
N THR A 34 -6.34 5.64 -2.52
CA THR A 34 -6.19 4.30 -3.09
C THR A 34 -7.46 3.48 -2.94
N ARG A 35 -7.89 2.85 -4.04
CA ARG A 35 -9.00 1.88 -4.04
C ARG A 35 -8.66 0.68 -4.89
N ALA A 36 -8.88 -0.50 -4.33
CA ALA A 36 -8.77 -1.77 -5.02
C ALA A 36 -10.11 -2.50 -4.99
N LEU A 37 -10.46 -3.14 -6.11
CA LEU A 37 -11.65 -3.98 -6.21
C LEU A 37 -11.32 -5.36 -6.81
N THR A 38 -12.03 -6.37 -6.33
CA THR A 38 -12.04 -7.75 -6.81
C THR A 38 -13.47 -8.17 -7.15
N PRO A 39 -13.65 -9.33 -7.83
CA PRO A 39 -14.98 -9.85 -8.13
C PRO A 39 -15.76 -10.27 -6.88
N ASP A 40 -15.06 -10.62 -5.80
CA ASP A 40 -15.64 -10.99 -4.50
C ASP A 40 -16.02 -9.75 -3.67
N PRO A 41 -17.31 -9.48 -3.41
CA PRO A 41 -17.75 -8.33 -2.62
C PRO A 41 -17.23 -8.32 -1.18
N ASP A 42 -17.03 -9.49 -0.56
CA ASP A 42 -16.57 -9.55 0.84
C ASP A 42 -15.11 -9.12 0.95
N SER A 43 -14.27 -9.57 0.02
CA SER A 43 -12.89 -9.09 -0.13
C SER A 43 -12.80 -7.57 -0.34
N ASN A 44 -13.76 -6.95 -1.02
CA ASN A 44 -13.77 -5.50 -1.25
C ASN A 44 -13.93 -4.69 0.04
N VAL A 45 -14.64 -5.21 1.05
CA VAL A 45 -14.78 -4.54 2.35
C VAL A 45 -13.42 -4.52 3.07
N VAL A 46 -12.73 -5.66 3.09
CA VAL A 46 -11.41 -5.80 3.73
C VAL A 46 -10.37 -4.97 2.99
N LEU A 47 -10.30 -5.06 1.66
CA LEU A 47 -9.41 -4.24 0.84
C LEU A 47 -9.66 -2.74 1.06
N GLY A 48 -10.92 -2.32 1.12
CA GLY A 48 -11.25 -0.93 1.40
C GLY A 48 -10.79 -0.45 2.79
N ALA A 49 -10.74 -1.32 3.79
CA ALA A 49 -10.15 -1.00 5.10
C ALA A 49 -8.62 -0.91 5.01
N LEU A 50 -7.97 -1.88 4.37
CA LEU A 50 -6.51 -1.93 4.21
C LEU A 50 -5.98 -0.74 3.40
N THR A 51 -6.60 -0.39 2.27
CA THR A 51 -6.16 0.75 1.46
C THR A 51 -6.34 2.09 2.18
N ARG A 52 -7.37 2.24 3.02
CA ARG A 52 -7.51 3.43 3.90
C ARG A 52 -6.41 3.52 4.94
N THR A 53 -6.04 2.38 5.53
CA THR A 53 -4.93 2.33 6.49
C THR A 53 -3.63 2.72 5.79
N LEU A 54 -3.35 2.18 4.60
CA LEU A 54 -2.20 2.60 3.79
C LEU A 54 -2.25 4.10 3.49
N ASP A 55 -3.34 4.62 2.95
CA ASP A 55 -3.47 6.04 2.62
C ASP A 55 -3.20 6.95 3.83
N THR A 56 -3.61 6.51 5.03
CA THR A 56 -3.38 7.26 6.28
C THR A 56 -1.90 7.23 6.67
N LEU A 57 -1.24 6.08 6.56
CA LEU A 57 0.19 5.94 6.83
C LEU A 57 1.01 6.77 5.84
N LEU A 58 0.78 6.56 4.54
CA LEU A 58 1.55 7.19 3.46
C LEU A 58 1.44 8.72 3.48
N LYS A 59 0.25 9.27 3.75
CA LYS A 59 0.05 10.73 3.90
C LYS A 59 0.80 11.32 5.08
N GLY A 60 1.03 10.54 6.13
CA GLY A 60 1.70 11.00 7.35
C GLY A 60 3.21 10.99 7.26
N TRP A 61 3.78 10.43 6.19
CA TRP A 61 5.23 10.26 6.07
C TRP A 61 5.94 11.52 5.58
N THR A 62 7.06 11.85 6.22
CA THR A 62 7.99 12.89 5.77
C THR A 62 8.95 12.35 4.70
N ASP A 63 9.60 13.23 3.94
CA ASP A 63 10.58 12.83 2.91
C ASP A 63 11.68 11.91 3.47
N ALA A 64 12.19 12.24 4.66
CA ALA A 64 13.18 11.44 5.36
C ALA A 64 12.69 10.03 5.71
N GLN A 65 11.39 9.88 6.00
CA GLN A 65 10.76 8.59 6.25
C GLN A 65 10.54 7.82 4.94
N TRP A 66 10.07 8.49 3.90
CA TRP A 66 9.93 7.94 2.56
C TRP A 66 11.25 7.37 2.02
N GLU A 67 12.35 8.10 2.16
CA GLU A 67 13.68 7.62 1.79
C GLU A 67 14.04 6.33 2.54
N ALA A 68 13.95 6.34 3.87
CA ALA A 68 14.31 5.18 4.69
C ALA A 68 13.47 3.94 4.32
N ILE A 69 12.18 4.11 4.07
CA ILE A 69 11.27 3.03 3.66
C ILE A 69 11.61 2.54 2.26
N SER A 70 11.89 3.44 1.33
CA SER A 70 12.29 3.09 -0.04
C SER A 70 13.54 2.21 -0.07
N HIS A 71 14.56 2.52 0.73
CA HIS A 71 15.72 1.62 0.83
C HIS A 71 15.39 0.31 1.56
N ARG A 72 14.57 0.37 2.60
CA ARG A 72 14.20 -0.82 3.37
C ARG A 72 13.38 -1.82 2.54
N ASP A 73 12.45 -1.35 1.72
CA ASP A 73 11.66 -2.16 0.79
C ASP A 73 12.55 -2.82 -0.31
N ARG A 74 13.71 -2.24 -0.62
CA ARG A 74 14.75 -2.85 -1.48
C ARG A 74 15.63 -3.88 -0.75
N GLY A 75 15.28 -4.26 0.48
CA GLY A 75 16.00 -5.27 1.26
C GLY A 75 17.27 -4.76 1.96
N ARG A 76 17.52 -3.45 2.00
CA ARG A 76 18.70 -2.90 2.66
C ARG A 76 18.62 -3.02 4.18
N THR A 77 19.75 -3.29 4.82
CA THR A 77 19.90 -3.28 6.29
C THR A 77 19.99 -1.85 6.82
N LEU A 78 19.73 -1.62 8.12
CA LEU A 78 19.79 -0.28 8.72
C LEU A 78 21.17 0.36 8.56
N GLN A 79 22.23 -0.45 8.60
CA GLN A 79 23.61 -0.02 8.40
C GLN A 79 23.86 0.40 6.95
N GLN A 80 23.39 -0.38 5.98
CA GLN A 80 23.50 -0.02 4.56
C GLN A 80 22.75 1.27 4.26
N ILE A 81 21.53 1.42 4.78
CA ILE A 81 20.74 2.64 4.61
C ILE A 81 21.44 3.84 5.24
N GLY A 82 21.97 3.69 6.46
CA GLY A 82 22.70 4.76 7.13
C GLY A 82 23.93 5.21 6.33
N SER A 83 24.68 4.25 5.80
CA SER A 83 25.82 4.49 4.91
C SER A 83 25.41 5.22 3.62
N GLU A 84 24.35 4.77 2.96
CA GLU A 84 23.85 5.35 1.69
C GLU A 84 23.27 6.76 1.89
N LEU A 85 22.63 7.03 3.02
CA LEU A 85 22.03 8.33 3.35
C LEU A 85 22.97 9.27 4.11
N GLY A 86 24.20 8.85 4.44
CA GLY A 86 25.15 9.65 5.21
C GLY A 86 24.70 9.96 6.65
N ILE A 87 23.93 9.05 7.28
CA ILE A 87 23.41 9.22 8.64
C ILE A 87 23.71 8.00 9.52
N ALA A 88 23.71 8.19 10.84
CA ALA A 88 23.84 7.09 11.79
C ALA A 88 22.68 6.08 11.65
N TYR A 89 22.96 4.78 11.72
CA TYR A 89 21.94 3.72 11.54
C TYR A 89 20.79 3.82 12.56
N GLN A 90 21.05 4.37 13.76
CA GLN A 90 20.02 4.62 14.77
C GLN A 90 18.98 5.64 14.29
N ASN A 91 19.40 6.63 13.48
CA ASN A 91 18.47 7.60 12.90
C ASN A 91 17.59 6.95 11.82
N VAL A 92 18.11 5.97 11.07
CA VAL A 92 17.29 5.15 10.16
C VAL A 92 16.24 4.37 10.95
N SER A 93 16.64 3.70 12.04
CA SER A 93 15.71 2.97 12.91
C SER A 93 14.58 3.88 13.43
N LYS A 94 14.93 5.07 13.94
CA LYS A 94 13.95 6.06 14.39
C LYS A 94 12.98 6.49 13.27
N ARG A 95 13.48 6.71 12.05
CA ARG A 95 12.64 7.05 10.89
C ARG A 95 11.64 5.94 10.57
N LEU A 96 12.09 4.68 10.54
CA LEU A 96 11.22 3.53 10.25
C LEU A 96 10.18 3.28 11.35
N ILE A 97 10.56 3.46 12.62
CA ILE A 97 9.63 3.38 13.76
C ILE A 97 8.58 4.49 13.68
N ALA A 98 9.00 5.74 13.45
CA ALA A 98 8.11 6.88 13.32
C ALA A 98 7.12 6.72 12.14
N ALA A 99 7.59 6.10 11.05
CA ALA A 99 6.77 5.75 9.91
C ALA A 99 5.84 4.55 10.13
N ARG A 100 5.95 3.85 11.26
CA ARG A 100 5.23 2.59 11.54
C ARG A 100 5.47 1.53 10.46
N TYR A 101 6.73 1.35 10.05
CA TYR A 101 7.11 0.43 8.96
C TYR A 101 6.59 -1.00 9.15
N GLY A 102 6.57 -1.53 10.38
CA GLY A 102 6.01 -2.87 10.67
C GLY A 102 4.54 -2.98 10.28
N LEU A 103 3.70 -2.04 10.73
CA LEU A 103 2.29 -2.00 10.36
C LEU A 103 2.09 -1.82 8.85
N TYR A 104 2.90 -0.97 8.21
CA TYR A 104 2.88 -0.84 6.74
C TYR A 104 3.10 -2.18 6.04
N ARG A 105 4.08 -2.97 6.50
CA ARG A 105 4.36 -4.31 5.96
C ARG A 105 3.22 -5.30 6.20
N GLU A 106 2.68 -5.34 7.41
CA GLU A 106 1.54 -6.19 7.75
C GLU A 106 0.32 -5.89 6.87
N VAL A 107 0.04 -4.61 6.62
CA VAL A 107 -1.09 -4.20 5.77
C VAL A 107 -0.87 -4.59 4.31
N LEU A 108 0.36 -4.46 3.78
CA LEU A 108 0.69 -4.91 2.43
C LEU A 108 0.59 -6.43 2.28
N GLU A 109 1.06 -7.17 3.28
CA GLU A 109 0.98 -8.64 3.31
C GLU A 109 -0.48 -9.11 3.38
N ALA A 110 -1.29 -8.49 4.24
CA ALA A 110 -2.72 -8.76 4.32
C ALA A 110 -3.45 -8.45 3.01
N ALA A 111 -3.12 -7.33 2.35
CA ALA A 111 -3.72 -6.99 1.06
C ALA A 111 -3.35 -8.03 -0.01
N SER A 112 -2.10 -8.47 -0.05
CA SER A 112 -1.64 -9.55 -0.94
C SER A 112 -2.42 -10.85 -0.72
N LEU A 113 -2.62 -11.25 0.54
CA LEU A 113 -3.41 -12.45 0.88
C LEU A 113 -4.87 -12.34 0.40
N VAL A 114 -5.48 -11.17 0.55
CA VAL A 114 -6.84 -10.94 0.05
C VAL A 114 -6.88 -11.03 -1.47
N PHE A 115 -5.90 -10.47 -2.18
CA PHE A 115 -5.83 -10.59 -3.63
C PHE A 115 -5.65 -12.05 -4.09
N VAL A 116 -4.78 -12.82 -3.42
CA VAL A 116 -4.61 -14.25 -3.74
C VAL A 116 -5.92 -14.99 -3.57
N ARG A 117 -6.63 -14.79 -2.46
CA ARG A 117 -7.90 -15.45 -2.16
C ARG A 117 -9.03 -15.04 -3.10
N ALA A 118 -9.14 -13.76 -3.42
CA ALA A 118 -10.14 -13.25 -4.34
C ALA A 118 -9.84 -13.63 -5.81
N GLY A 119 -8.58 -14.02 -6.10
CA GLY A 119 -8.10 -14.53 -7.38
C GLY A 119 -8.11 -16.07 -7.50
N THR A 120 -8.58 -16.79 -6.49
CA THR A 120 -8.72 -18.27 -6.49
C THR A 120 -10.20 -18.67 -6.43
N VAL A 121 -10.94 -18.49 -7.52
CA VAL A 121 -12.14 -19.26 -7.88
C VAL A 121 -12.15 -19.47 -9.39
#